data_AF-A0A7X2XIA0-F1
#
_entry.id   AF-A0A7X2XIA0-F1
#
_cell.length_a   1.000
_cell.length_b   1.000
_cell.length_c   1.000
_cell.angle_alpha   90.00
_cell.angle_beta   90.00
_cell.angle_gamma   90.00
#
_symmetry.space_group_name_H-M   'P 1'
#
loop_
_entity.id
_entity.type
_entity.pdbx_description
1 polymer ?
#
loop_
_entity_poly.entity_id
_entity_poly.type
_entity_poly.pdbx_seq_one_letter_code
_entity_poly.pdbx_strand_id
1 'polypeptide(L)'
;MDKIKSLVGMVSKKKFFSACKCYKDNRYGINYVRPQLIIDEESHLIFCDRCGAIVDPFAAMVIVADFEKQQQREWDRYMDAARRFWRIAHSYKPYRVAIKEMEKNMGRGENTMLPCCPNCKKAFDPAKIDEYVNKKYVCD
;
A
#
# COMPACT_ATOMS: atom_id res chain seq x y z
N MET A 1 4.70 43.57 11.74
CA MET A 1 3.77 43.83 12.85
C MET A 1 2.44 44.47 12.42
N ASP A 2 2.37 45.21 11.31
CA ASP A 2 1.15 45.98 10.97
C ASP A 2 0.07 45.25 10.15
N LYS A 3 0.37 44.11 9.52
CA LYS A 3 -0.65 43.32 8.80
C LYS A 3 -1.55 42.49 9.72
N ILE A 4 -1.10 42.15 10.93
CA ILE A 4 -1.86 41.29 11.86
C ILE A 4 -2.97 42.09 12.55
N LYS A 5 -2.74 43.36 12.86
CA LYS A 5 -3.76 44.25 13.46
C LYS A 5 -4.94 44.54 12.53
N SER A 6 -4.75 44.38 11.21
CA SER A 6 -5.80 44.57 10.19
C SER A 6 -6.79 43.39 10.09
N LEU A 7 -6.43 42.19 10.54
CA LEU A 7 -7.31 41.02 10.47
C LEU A 7 -8.27 40.93 11.67
N VAL A 8 -7.87 41.51 12.82
CA VAL A 8 -8.67 41.54 14.05
C VAL A 8 -9.95 42.39 13.87
N GLY A 9 -9.95 43.37 12.96
CA GLY A 9 -11.10 44.24 12.68
C GLY A 9 -12.19 43.65 11.78
N MET A 10 -11.97 42.50 11.13
CA MET A 10 -12.93 41.90 10.19
C MET A 10 -13.65 40.66 10.72
N VAL A 11 -13.32 40.17 11.91
CA VAL A 11 -13.97 38.99 12.49
C VAL A 11 -15.24 39.43 13.22
N SER A 12 -16.29 39.66 12.44
CA SER A 12 -17.66 39.78 12.94
C SER A 12 -17.93 38.66 13.94
N LYS A 13 -18.33 39.03 15.16
CA LYS A 13 -18.49 38.23 16.39
C LYS A 13 -19.50 37.06 16.31
N LYS A 14 -19.74 36.46 15.13
CA LYS A 14 -20.76 35.43 14.87
C LYS A 14 -20.22 34.11 14.29
N LYS A 15 -18.89 33.90 14.19
CA LYS A 15 -18.29 32.60 13.78
C LYS A 15 -17.42 31.98 14.88
N PHE A 16 -17.80 32.22 16.14
CA PHE A 16 -17.16 31.57 17.26
C PHE A 16 -17.59 30.10 17.29
N PHE A 17 -16.61 29.21 17.12
CA PHE A 17 -16.69 27.76 17.19
C PHE A 17 -17.46 27.06 16.03
N SER A 18 -16.79 26.09 15.38
CA SER A 18 -17.36 25.02 14.51
C SER A 18 -17.53 25.21 12.98
N ALA A 19 -17.10 26.30 12.34
CA ALA A 19 -17.32 26.46 10.89
C ALA A 19 -16.36 25.65 9.97
N CYS A 20 -15.33 24.98 10.50
CA CYS A 20 -14.36 24.26 9.67
C CYS A 20 -14.99 22.99 9.06
N LYS A 21 -15.11 22.97 7.72
CA LYS A 21 -15.63 21.82 6.96
C LYS A 21 -14.56 21.08 6.16
N CYS A 22 -13.30 21.53 6.19
CA CYS A 22 -12.21 20.98 5.38
C CYS A 22 -11.96 19.49 5.59
N TYR A 23 -12.35 18.96 6.75
CA TYR A 23 -12.07 17.57 7.15
C TYR A 23 -13.33 16.73 7.40
N LYS A 24 -14.53 17.28 7.19
CA LYS A 24 -15.80 16.63 7.58
C LYS A 24 -16.07 15.33 6.80
N ASP A 25 -15.66 15.30 5.53
CA ASP A 25 -15.81 14.14 4.63
C ASP A 25 -14.45 13.55 4.24
N ASN A 26 -13.43 13.75 5.08
CA ASN A 26 -12.08 13.27 4.85
C ASN A 26 -12.09 11.74 4.86
N ARG A 27 -11.99 11.16 3.66
CA ARG A 27 -12.01 9.72 3.42
C ARG A 27 -10.80 9.36 2.57
N TYR A 28 -10.08 8.34 3.01
CA TYR A 28 -8.99 7.76 2.23
C TYR A 28 -9.45 7.40 0.81
N GLY A 29 -8.67 7.80 -0.21
CA GLY A 29 -8.92 7.49 -1.62
C GLY A 29 -9.94 8.39 -2.36
N ILE A 30 -10.61 9.33 -1.68
CA ILE A 30 -11.53 10.28 -2.36
C ILE A 30 -11.05 11.72 -2.13
N ASN A 31 -11.20 12.20 -0.89
CA ASN A 31 -10.83 13.55 -0.46
C ASN A 31 -9.84 13.42 0.71
N TYR A 32 -8.78 12.63 0.50
CA TYR A 32 -7.82 12.34 1.55
C TYR A 32 -6.89 13.53 1.74
N VAL A 33 -7.11 14.21 2.86
CA VAL A 33 -6.48 15.48 3.13
C VAL A 33 -5.88 15.44 4.52
N ARG A 34 -4.55 15.56 4.62
CA ARG A 34 -3.89 15.66 5.93
C ARG A 34 -4.39 16.90 6.69
N PRO A 35 -4.85 16.76 7.95
CA PRO A 35 -5.17 17.90 8.80
C PRO A 35 -3.97 18.85 8.93
N GLN A 36 -4.19 20.12 8.60
CA GLN A 36 -3.25 21.22 8.77
C GLN A 36 -3.89 22.16 9.79
N LEU A 37 -3.56 21.93 11.06
CA LEU A 37 -4.03 22.72 12.20
C LEU A 37 -2.81 23.38 12.84
N ILE A 38 -2.93 24.67 13.14
CA ILE A 38 -1.89 25.48 13.76
C ILE A 38 -2.38 25.89 15.14
N ILE A 39 -1.54 25.72 16.15
CA ILE A 39 -1.79 26.21 17.50
C ILE A 39 -1.06 27.55 17.62
N ASP A 40 -1.79 28.59 17.96
CA ASP A 40 -1.18 29.85 18.38
C ASP A 40 -0.81 29.76 19.86
N GLU A 41 0.48 29.87 20.16
CA GLU A 41 1.02 29.68 21.51
C GLU A 41 0.62 30.82 22.46
N GLU A 42 0.36 32.03 21.94
CA GLU A 42 -0.01 33.19 22.76
C GLU A 42 -1.49 33.17 23.14
N SER A 43 -2.37 32.90 22.17
CA SER A 43 -3.83 32.89 22.41
C SER A 43 -4.38 31.52 22.79
N HIS A 44 -3.58 30.46 22.66
CA HIS A 44 -3.98 29.05 22.78
C HIS A 44 -5.16 28.66 21.87
N LEU A 45 -5.39 29.42 20.81
CA LEU A 45 -6.41 29.12 19.81
C LEU A 45 -5.83 28.20 18.74
N ILE A 46 -6.68 27.29 18.24
CA ILE A 46 -6.33 26.42 17.13
C ILE A 46 -6.96 26.96 15.86
N PHE A 47 -6.18 27.04 14.79
CA PHE A 47 -6.61 27.53 13.48
C PHE A 47 -6.45 26.44 12.44
N CYS A 48 -7.40 26.37 11.50
CA CYS A 48 -7.22 25.59 10.29
C CYS A 48 -6.39 26.40 9.29
N ASP A 49 -5.19 25.94 8.95
CA ASP A 49 -4.29 26.61 7.98
C ASP A 49 -4.94 26.75 6.58
N ARG A 50 -5.90 25.87 6.29
CA ARG A 50 -6.55 25.81 4.98
C ARG A 50 -7.64 26.85 4.76
N CYS A 51 -8.42 27.15 5.80
CA CYS A 51 -9.58 28.05 5.69
C CYS A 51 -9.57 29.20 6.69
N GLY A 52 -8.54 29.28 7.55
CA GLY A 52 -8.38 30.30 8.58
C GLY A 52 -9.39 30.23 9.72
N ALA A 53 -10.26 29.21 9.75
CA ALA A 53 -11.27 29.09 10.78
C ALA A 53 -10.64 28.72 12.13
N ILE A 54 -11.11 29.37 13.20
CA ILE A 54 -10.83 28.94 14.57
C ILE A 54 -11.56 27.62 14.81
N VAL A 55 -10.80 26.62 15.24
CA VAL A 55 -11.25 25.27 15.54
C VAL A 55 -11.24 25.09 17.05
N ASP A 56 -12.32 24.52 17.57
CA ASP A 56 -12.39 24.09 18.95
C ASP A 56 -11.28 23.07 19.28
N PRO A 57 -10.58 23.15 20.42
CA PRO A 57 -9.54 22.20 20.78
C PRO A 57 -9.98 20.73 20.78
N PHE A 58 -11.18 20.41 21.31
CA PHE A 58 -11.67 19.03 21.29
C PHE A 58 -12.01 18.59 19.87
N ALA A 59 -12.64 19.47 19.06
CA ALA A 59 -12.89 19.17 17.66
C ALA A 59 -11.58 18.93 16.87
N ALA A 60 -10.53 19.71 17.14
CA ALA A 60 -9.21 19.53 16.56
C ALA A 60 -8.61 18.17 16.92
N MET A 61 -8.69 17.76 18.18
CA MET A 61 -8.24 16.44 18.63
C MET A 61 -8.98 15.30 17.93
N VAL A 62 -10.32 15.41 17.78
CA VAL A 62 -11.13 14.42 17.06
C VAL A 62 -10.70 14.32 15.60
N ILE A 63 -10.48 15.45 14.92
CA ILE A 63 -10.01 15.48 13.51
C ILE A 63 -8.68 14.74 13.36
N VAL A 64 -7.73 14.95 14.27
CA VAL A 64 -6.42 14.28 14.25
C VAL A 64 -6.57 12.79 14.54
N ALA A 65 -7.30 12.42 15.58
CA ALA A 65 -7.50 11.02 15.96
C ALA A 65 -8.19 10.20 14.86
N ASP A 66 -9.23 10.76 14.22
CA ASP A 66 -9.91 10.10 13.11
C ASP A 66 -9.00 9.93 11.90
N PHE A 67 -8.16 10.94 11.61
CA PHE A 67 -7.18 10.86 10.53
C PHE A 67 -6.12 9.78 10.78
N GLU A 68 -5.56 9.71 11.98
CA GLU A 68 -4.58 8.68 12.35
C GLU A 68 -5.18 7.28 12.29
N LYS A 69 -6.42 7.11 12.77
CA LYS A 69 -7.14 5.84 12.70
C LYS A 69 -7.37 5.39 11.26
N GLN A 70 -7.69 6.32 10.35
CA GLN A 70 -7.80 6.00 8.93
C GLN A 70 -6.43 5.62 8.35
N GLN A 71 -5.36 6.36 8.67
CA GLN A 71 -4.01 6.02 8.21
C GLN A 71 -3.57 4.63 8.65
N GLN A 72 -3.76 4.30 9.92
CA GLN A 72 -3.34 3.01 10.45
C GLN A 72 -4.00 1.86 9.71
N ARG A 73 -5.31 1.96 9.45
CA ARG A 73 -6.06 0.95 8.71
C ARG A 73 -5.50 0.71 7.31
N GLU A 74 -5.09 1.77 6.62
CA GLU A 74 -4.52 1.63 5.28
C GLU A 74 -3.10 1.10 5.33
N TRP A 75 -2.29 1.55 6.28
CA TRP A 75 -0.96 1.00 6.54
C TRP A 75 -1.02 -0.51 6.80
N ASP A 76 -1.96 -0.96 7.62
CA ASP A 76 -2.17 -2.39 7.90
C ASP A 76 -2.52 -3.15 6.61
N ARG A 77 -3.41 -2.60 5.76
CA ARG A 77 -3.74 -3.21 4.46
C ARG A 77 -2.54 -3.32 3.53
N TYR A 78 -1.72 -2.27 3.46
CA TYR A 78 -0.49 -2.28 2.65
C TYR A 78 0.51 -3.29 3.17
N MET A 79 0.70 -3.35 4.50
CA MET A 79 1.58 -4.34 5.13
C MET A 79 1.10 -5.77 4.89
N ASP A 80 -0.21 -6.03 4.94
CA ASP A 80 -0.77 -7.33 4.64
C ASP A 80 -0.64 -7.70 3.15
N ALA A 81 -0.80 -6.74 2.24
CA ALA A 81 -0.50 -6.93 0.83
C ALA A 81 0.98 -7.28 0.62
N ALA A 82 1.90 -6.53 1.21
CA ALA A 82 3.34 -6.79 1.13
C ALA A 82 3.71 -8.18 1.68
N ARG A 83 3.15 -8.57 2.83
CA ARG A 83 3.32 -9.93 3.39
C ARG A 83 2.80 -11.01 2.44
N ARG A 84 1.66 -10.79 1.79
CA ARG A 84 1.11 -11.74 0.79
C ARG A 84 2.06 -11.88 -0.40
N PHE A 85 2.53 -10.78 -0.97
CA PHE A 85 3.49 -10.82 -2.07
C PHE A 85 4.78 -11.50 -1.67
N TRP A 86 5.31 -11.21 -0.48
CA TRP A 86 6.50 -11.86 0.04
C TRP A 86 6.31 -13.38 0.17
N ARG A 87 5.18 -13.85 0.71
CA ARG A 87 4.88 -15.29 0.78
C ARG A 87 4.81 -15.93 -0.60
N ILE A 88 4.15 -15.29 -1.57
CA ILE A 88 4.05 -15.79 -2.95
C ILE A 88 5.44 -15.87 -3.58
N ALA A 89 6.22 -14.79 -3.51
CA ALA A 89 7.56 -14.74 -4.08
C ALA A 89 8.52 -15.74 -3.41
N HIS A 90 8.46 -15.87 -2.09
CA HIS A 90 9.34 -16.78 -1.35
C HIS A 90 8.96 -18.27 -1.54
N SER A 91 7.67 -18.56 -1.70
CA SER A 91 7.20 -19.91 -2.01
C SER A 91 7.24 -20.24 -3.50
N TYR A 92 7.53 -19.27 -4.37
CA TYR A 92 7.63 -19.47 -5.80
C TYR A 92 8.81 -20.38 -6.13
N LYS A 93 8.50 -21.53 -6.75
CA LYS A 93 9.48 -22.52 -7.19
C LYS A 93 9.43 -22.62 -8.71
N PRO A 94 10.33 -21.95 -9.46
CA PRO A 94 10.31 -21.93 -10.93
C PRO A 94 10.25 -23.34 -11.55
N TYR A 95 11.02 -24.28 -10.98
CA TYR A 95 11.07 -25.67 -11.43
C TYR A 95 9.71 -26.39 -11.35
N ARG A 96 8.85 -26.04 -10.36
CA ARG A 96 7.50 -26.62 -10.29
C ARG A 96 6.60 -26.14 -11.42
N VAL A 97 6.77 -24.90 -11.87
CA VAL A 97 6.03 -24.36 -13.02
C VAL A 97 6.49 -25.06 -14.29
N ALA A 98 7.80 -25.15 -14.50
CA ALA A 98 8.39 -25.82 -15.65
C ALA A 98 7.97 -27.31 -15.73
N ILE A 99 7.96 -28.03 -14.60
CA ILE A 99 7.52 -29.44 -14.56
C ILE A 99 6.03 -29.57 -14.91
N LYS A 100 5.17 -28.68 -14.40
CA LYS A 100 3.74 -28.69 -14.75
C LYS A 100 3.51 -28.40 -16.23
N GLU A 101 4.31 -27.50 -16.81
CA GLU A 101 4.22 -27.18 -18.22
C GLU A 101 4.73 -28.32 -19.10
N MET A 102 5.83 -28.96 -18.67
CA MET A 102 6.31 -30.20 -19.27
C MET A 102 5.23 -31.28 -19.23
N GLU A 103 4.62 -31.56 -18.07
CA GLU A 103 3.51 -32.52 -17.92
C GLU A 103 2.33 -32.19 -18.86
N LYS A 104 1.96 -30.91 -18.99
CA LYS A 104 0.88 -30.47 -19.89
C LYS A 104 1.19 -30.76 -21.36
N ASN A 105 2.45 -30.62 -21.76
CA ASN A 105 2.90 -30.82 -23.13
C ASN A 105 3.16 -32.30 -23.45
N MET A 106 3.44 -33.12 -22.44
CA MET A 106 3.52 -34.57 -22.56
C MET A 106 2.11 -35.13 -22.73
N GLY A 107 1.64 -35.21 -23.98
CA GLY A 107 0.35 -35.81 -24.35
C GLY A 107 0.16 -37.25 -23.81
N ARG A 108 -1.00 -37.87 -24.05
CA ARG A 108 -1.32 -39.21 -23.54
C ARG A 108 -1.48 -40.23 -24.67
N GLY A 109 -1.12 -41.50 -24.41
CA GLY A 109 -1.36 -42.63 -25.32
C GLY A 109 -0.42 -42.60 -26.54
N GLU A 110 -0.94 -42.85 -27.73
CA GLU A 110 -0.15 -42.90 -28.97
C GLU A 110 0.46 -41.53 -29.36
N ASN A 111 -0.10 -40.42 -28.86
CA ASN A 111 0.41 -39.06 -29.07
C ASN A 111 1.27 -38.56 -27.89
N THR A 112 1.94 -39.47 -27.18
CA THR A 112 2.83 -39.10 -26.06
C THR A 112 4.05 -38.35 -26.60
N MET A 113 4.18 -37.09 -26.21
CA MET A 113 5.35 -36.27 -26.50
C MET A 113 6.31 -36.34 -25.32
N LEU A 114 7.59 -36.57 -25.56
CA LEU A 114 8.62 -36.54 -24.53
C LEU A 114 9.45 -35.25 -24.61
N PRO A 115 9.89 -34.68 -23.48
CA PRO A 115 10.75 -33.52 -23.49
C PRO A 115 12.12 -33.87 -24.09
N CYS A 116 12.72 -32.90 -24.76
CA CYS A 116 14.08 -32.99 -25.28
C CYS A 116 15.05 -32.22 -24.39
N CYS A 117 16.25 -32.78 -24.19
CA CYS A 117 17.34 -32.07 -23.53
C CYS A 117 17.68 -30.81 -24.33
N PRO A 118 17.75 -29.62 -23.71
CA PRO A 118 18.03 -28.38 -24.44
C PRO A 118 19.44 -28.34 -25.06
N ASN A 119 20.41 -29.09 -24.51
CA ASN A 119 21.79 -29.08 -24.98
C ASN A 119 22.01 -30.10 -26.12
N CYS A 120 21.69 -31.38 -25.91
CA CYS A 120 21.94 -32.42 -26.90
C CYS A 120 20.74 -32.73 -27.82
N LYS A 121 19.58 -32.10 -27.59
CA LYS A 121 18.31 -32.28 -28.33
C LYS A 121 17.74 -33.69 -28.35
N LYS A 122 18.30 -34.62 -27.59
CA LYS A 122 17.77 -35.98 -27.44
C LYS A 122 16.55 -35.97 -26.53
N ALA A 123 15.52 -36.72 -26.90
CA ALA A 123 14.37 -36.97 -26.05
C ALA A 123 14.81 -37.72 -24.79
N PHE A 124 14.21 -37.39 -23.64
CA PHE A 124 14.39 -38.12 -22.40
C PHE A 124 13.05 -38.40 -21.75
N ASP A 125 12.98 -39.47 -20.98
CA ASP A 125 11.81 -39.83 -20.20
C ASP A 125 11.99 -39.31 -18.76
N PRO A 126 11.20 -38.31 -18.33
CA PRO A 126 11.27 -37.79 -16.96
C PRO A 126 11.05 -38.86 -15.89
N ALA A 127 10.32 -39.94 -16.19
CA ALA A 127 10.10 -41.04 -15.25
C ALA A 127 11.37 -41.86 -14.97
N LYS A 128 12.41 -41.73 -15.80
CA LYS A 128 13.69 -42.42 -15.66
C LYS A 128 14.77 -41.57 -14.97
N ILE A 129 14.44 -40.38 -14.50
CA ILE A 129 15.39 -39.54 -13.75
C ILE A 129 15.58 -40.10 -12.34
N ASP A 130 16.77 -40.57 -12.05
CA ASP A 130 17.20 -41.14 -10.75
C ASP A 130 18.34 -40.34 -10.08
N GLU A 131 19.13 -39.61 -10.87
CA GLU A 131 20.22 -38.78 -10.37
C GLU A 131 19.87 -37.28 -10.25
N TYR A 132 20.34 -36.64 -9.18
CA TYR A 132 20.13 -35.22 -8.92
C TYR A 132 21.43 -34.57 -8.44
N VAL A 133 21.80 -33.45 -9.07
CA VAL A 133 23.00 -32.67 -8.71
C VAL A 133 22.62 -31.30 -8.18
N ASN A 134 23.50 -30.70 -7.36
CA ASN A 134 23.31 -29.33 -6.90
C ASN A 134 23.37 -28.36 -8.10
N LYS A 135 22.52 -27.32 -8.10
CA LYS A 135 22.46 -26.28 -9.14
C LYS A 135 23.83 -25.69 -9.51
N LYS A 136 24.76 -25.61 -8.57
CA LYS A 136 26.14 -25.11 -8.81
C LYS A 136 26.97 -25.96 -9.79
N TYR A 137 26.51 -27.16 -10.12
CA TYR A 137 27.20 -28.10 -11.00
C TYR A 137 26.46 -28.33 -12.33
N VAL A 138 25.41 -27.56 -12.62
CA VAL A 138 24.73 -27.62 -13.92
C VAL A 138 25.62 -26.95 -14.96
N CYS A 139 25.92 -27.64 -16.07
CA CYS A 139 26.68 -27.06 -17.17
C CYS A 139 25.90 -25.91 -17.84
N ASP A 140 26.62 -24.86 -18.23
CA ASP A 140 26.08 -23.70 -18.97
C ASP A 140 25.60 -24.07 -20.39
#